data_AF-Q3LRR3-F1
#
_entry.id   AF-Q3LRR3-F1
#
_cell.length_a   1.000
_cell.length_b   1.000
_cell.length_c   1.000
_cell.angle_alpha   90.00
_cell.angle_beta   90.00
_cell.angle_gamma   90.00
#
_symmetry.space_group_name_H-M   'P 1'
#
loop_
_entity.id
_entity.type
_entity.pdbx_description
1 polymer ?
#
loop_
_entity_poly.entity_id
_entity_poly.type
_entity_poly.pdbx_seq_one_letter_code
_entity_poly.pdbx_strand_id
1 'polypeptide(L)'
;KQMSIDGDMRAGVTDVHEARDRRGVIEKESQMFGSMDGAMKFVKGDAIAGLIIIFVNILGGVTIGVTQKGLSAADALQLYSILTVGDGMVSQVPALLIAITAGIIVTRVS
;
A
#
# COMPACT_ATOMS: atom_id res chain seq x y z
N LYS A 1 -22.96 -6.38 13.40
CA LYS A 1 -22.67 -7.79 13.73
C LYS A 1 -22.45 -8.04 15.24
N GLN A 2 -21.73 -7.19 15.98
CA GLN A 2 -21.65 -7.35 17.45
C GLN A 2 -23.00 -7.09 18.17
N MET A 3 -23.77 -6.10 17.72
CA MET A 3 -25.10 -5.81 18.28
C MET A 3 -26.14 -6.93 18.09
N SER A 4 -26.01 -7.76 17.05
CA SER A 4 -26.91 -8.90 16.86
C SER A 4 -26.59 -10.05 17.83
N ILE A 5 -25.31 -10.27 18.15
CA ILE A 5 -24.88 -11.24 19.18
C ILE A 5 -25.42 -10.83 20.56
N ASP A 6 -25.46 -9.53 20.85
CA ASP A 6 -26.01 -9.01 22.10
C ASP A 6 -27.53 -9.16 22.18
N GLY A 7 -28.20 -9.04 21.04
CA GLY A 7 -29.63 -9.35 20.89
C GLY A 7 -29.92 -10.82 21.15
N ASP A 8 -29.14 -11.72 20.55
CA ASP A 8 -29.30 -13.17 20.70
C ASP A 8 -28.99 -13.65 22.13
N MET A 9 -27.99 -13.04 22.79
CA MET A 9 -27.68 -13.29 24.20
C MET A 9 -28.84 -12.83 25.11
N ARG A 10 -29.37 -11.62 24.89
CA ARG A 10 -30.51 -11.09 25.67
C ARG A 10 -31.80 -11.88 25.44
N ALA A 11 -31.97 -12.45 24.26
CA ALA A 11 -33.09 -13.32 23.91
C ALA A 11 -32.94 -14.76 24.44
N GLY A 12 -31.81 -15.09 25.10
CA GLY A 12 -31.53 -16.42 25.63
C GLY A 12 -31.24 -17.47 24.55
N VAL A 13 -31.00 -17.05 23.31
CA VAL A 13 -30.73 -17.92 22.15
C VAL A 13 -29.27 -18.39 22.14
N THR A 14 -28.36 -17.60 22.73
CA THR A 14 -26.92 -17.91 22.80
C THR A 14 -26.41 -17.70 24.23
N ASP A 15 -25.58 -18.62 24.74
CA ASP A 15 -24.99 -18.52 26.07
C ASP A 15 -23.89 -17.42 26.14
N VAL A 16 -23.60 -16.93 27.35
CA VAL A 16 -22.58 -15.90 27.60
C VAL A 16 -21.20 -16.34 27.11
N HIS A 17 -20.86 -17.63 27.25
CA HIS A 17 -19.57 -18.14 26.80
C HIS A 17 -19.47 -18.13 25.27
N GLU A 18 -20.51 -18.62 24.59
CA GLU A 18 -20.57 -18.67 23.13
C GLU A 18 -20.65 -17.26 22.49
N ALA A 19 -21.38 -16.33 23.10
CA ALA A 19 -21.43 -14.94 22.66
C ALA A 19 -20.06 -14.25 22.74
N ARG A 20 -19.26 -14.59 23.77
CA ARG A 20 -17.91 -14.06 23.96
C ARG A 20 -16.94 -14.60 22.90
N ASP A 21 -17.02 -15.90 22.60
CA ASP A 21 -16.21 -16.52 21.54
C ASP A 21 -16.55 -15.94 20.15
N ARG A 22 -17.85 -15.80 19.84
CA ARG A 22 -18.32 -15.19 18.58
C ARG A 22 -17.89 -13.73 18.43
N ARG A 23 -17.90 -12.94 19.52
CA ARG A 23 -17.38 -11.55 19.51
C ARG A 23 -15.89 -11.52 19.20
N GLY A 24 -15.11 -12.42 19.79
CA GLY A 24 -13.67 -12.52 19.53
C GLY A 24 -13.34 -12.85 18.06
N VAL A 25 -14.15 -13.70 17.43
CA VAL A 25 -14.02 -13.99 15.99
C VAL A 25 -14.29 -12.75 15.13
N ILE A 26 -15.38 -12.02 15.43
CA ILE A 26 -15.73 -10.79 14.70
C ILE A 26 -14.69 -9.68 14.91
N GLU A 27 -14.13 -9.59 16.11
CA GLU A 27 -13.07 -8.63 16.42
C GLU A 27 -11.79 -8.93 15.64
N LYS A 28 -11.39 -10.22 15.56
CA LYS A 28 -10.28 -10.66 14.70
C LYS A 28 -10.53 -10.38 13.21
N GLU A 29 -11.74 -10.66 12.71
CA GLU A 29 -12.12 -10.28 11.34
C GLU A 29 -12.01 -8.77 11.14
N SER A 30 -12.54 -7.97 12.06
CA SER A 30 -12.51 -6.51 11.97
C SER A 30 -11.08 -5.95 12.02
N GLN A 31 -10.20 -6.55 12.82
CA GLN A 31 -8.77 -6.19 12.84
C GLN A 31 -8.06 -6.57 11.53
N MET A 32 -8.36 -7.74 10.97
CA MET A 32 -7.87 -8.16 9.63
C MET A 32 -8.35 -7.22 8.53
N PHE A 33 -9.64 -6.86 8.51
CA PHE A 33 -10.18 -5.93 7.51
C PHE A 33 -9.65 -4.50 7.72
N GLY A 34 -9.44 -4.08 8.97
CA GLY A 34 -8.83 -2.78 9.29
C GLY A 34 -7.37 -2.68 8.86
N SER A 35 -6.56 -3.71 9.11
CA SER A 35 -5.17 -3.76 8.66
C SER A 35 -5.07 -3.86 7.13
N MET A 36 -5.98 -4.60 6.49
CA MET A 36 -6.07 -4.73 5.03
C MET A 36 -6.49 -3.42 4.35
N ASP A 37 -7.41 -2.64 4.93
CA ASP A 37 -7.77 -1.30 4.43
C ASP A 37 -6.59 -0.32 4.53
N GLY A 38 -5.85 -0.35 5.64
CA GLY A 38 -4.62 0.42 5.81
C GLY A 38 -3.58 0.10 4.74
N ALA A 39 -3.30 -1.20 4.52
CA ALA A 39 -2.39 -1.66 3.48
C ALA A 39 -2.84 -1.22 2.07
N MET A 40 -4.14 -1.33 1.76
CA MET A 40 -4.69 -0.89 0.47
C MET A 40 -4.55 0.62 0.23
N LYS A 41 -4.70 1.45 1.28
CA LYS A 41 -4.47 2.90 1.18
C LYS A 41 -3.00 3.21 0.91
N PHE A 42 -2.07 2.49 1.54
CA PHE A 42 -0.64 2.62 1.26
C PHE A 42 -0.31 2.28 -0.20
N VAL A 43 -0.80 1.14 -0.71
CA VAL A 43 -0.58 0.73 -2.10
C VAL A 43 -1.15 1.75 -3.09
N LYS A 44 -2.36 2.29 -2.83
CA LYS A 44 -2.94 3.36 -3.65
C LYS A 44 -2.10 4.64 -3.61
N GLY A 45 -1.64 5.04 -2.43
CA GLY A 45 -0.80 6.24 -2.26
C GLY A 45 0.53 6.12 -3.00
N ASP A 46 1.19 4.96 -2.90
CA ASP A 46 2.45 4.66 -3.58
C ASP A 46 2.29 4.70 -5.12
N ALA A 47 1.22 4.12 -5.65
CA ALA A 47 0.92 4.17 -7.09
C ALA A 47 0.69 5.60 -7.59
N ILE A 48 -0.01 6.43 -6.81
CA ILE A 48 -0.25 7.85 -7.16
C ILE A 48 1.08 8.63 -7.12
N ALA A 49 1.90 8.41 -6.09
CA ALA A 49 3.22 9.05 -5.99
C ALA A 49 4.13 8.67 -7.17
N GLY A 50 4.16 7.39 -7.55
CA GLY A 50 4.91 6.92 -8.71
C GLY A 50 4.49 7.60 -10.02
N LEU A 51 3.18 7.75 -10.25
CA LEU A 51 2.66 8.47 -11.44
C LEU A 51 3.09 9.95 -11.46
N ILE A 52 3.08 10.62 -10.31
CA ILE A 52 3.52 12.02 -10.20
C ILE A 52 5.02 12.12 -10.51
N ILE A 53 5.83 11.22 -9.96
CA ILE A 53 7.29 11.19 -10.19
C ILE A 53 7.59 10.99 -11.68
N ILE A 54 6.89 10.06 -12.34
CA ILE A 54 7.05 9.82 -13.78
C ILE A 54 6.75 11.08 -14.58
N PHE A 55 5.64 11.74 -14.27
CA PHE A 55 5.22 12.96 -14.96
C PHE A 55 6.25 14.08 -14.80
N VAL A 56 6.73 14.31 -13.58
CA VAL A 56 7.72 15.35 -13.28
C VAL A 56 9.06 15.04 -13.94
N ASN A 57 9.54 13.80 -13.90
CA ASN A 57 10.83 13.43 -14.50
C ASN A 57 10.81 13.55 -16.03
N ILE A 58 9.72 13.14 -16.68
CA ILE A 58 9.60 13.26 -18.14
C ILE A 58 9.48 14.74 -18.53
N LEU A 59 8.57 15.51 -17.94
CA LEU A 59 8.38 16.92 -18.30
C LEU A 59 9.60 17.78 -17.95
N GLY A 60 10.10 17.67 -16.72
CA GLY A 60 11.26 18.43 -16.26
C GLY A 60 12.53 18.03 -17.00
N GLY A 61 12.72 16.72 -17.18
CA GLY A 61 13.84 16.17 -17.93
C GLY A 61 13.85 16.60 -19.38
N VAL A 62 12.74 16.47 -20.10
CA VAL A 62 12.63 16.91 -21.50
C VAL A 62 12.82 18.43 -21.61
N THR A 63 12.20 19.21 -20.73
CA THR A 63 12.34 20.68 -20.75
C THR A 63 13.80 21.09 -20.59
N ILE A 64 14.49 20.59 -19.56
CA ILE A 64 15.91 20.91 -19.31
C ILE A 64 16.81 20.31 -20.40
N GLY A 65 16.51 19.10 -20.87
CA GLY A 65 17.25 18.41 -21.92
C GLY A 65 17.28 19.21 -23.21
N VAL A 66 16.13 19.75 -23.62
CA VAL A 66 16.02 20.55 -24.84
C VAL A 66 16.55 21.97 -24.64
N THR A 67 16.15 22.66 -23.56
CA THR A 67 16.50 24.09 -23.37
C THR A 67 17.93 24.34 -22.88
N GLN A 68 18.48 23.46 -22.04
CA GLN A 68 19.79 23.68 -21.41
C GLN A 68 20.87 22.74 -21.95
N LYS A 69 20.52 21.52 -22.34
CA LYS A 69 21.49 20.53 -22.83
C LYS A 69 21.56 20.41 -24.36
N GLY A 70 20.70 21.11 -25.09
CA GLY A 70 20.66 21.10 -26.55
C GLY A 70 20.31 19.74 -27.16
N LEU A 71 19.70 18.83 -26.37
CA LEU A 71 19.22 17.56 -26.87
C LEU A 71 18.01 17.78 -27.78
N SER A 72 17.85 16.92 -28.79
CA SER A 72 16.58 16.88 -29.52
C SER A 72 15.46 16.45 -28.56
N ALA A 73 14.22 16.88 -28.84
CA ALA A 73 13.08 16.49 -28.02
C ALA A 73 12.92 14.95 -27.96
N ALA A 74 13.25 14.25 -29.05
CA ALA A 74 13.21 12.79 -29.11
C ALA A 74 14.28 12.15 -28.21
N ASP A 75 15.53 12.62 -28.28
CA ASP A 75 16.63 12.08 -27.48
C ASP A 75 16.41 12.35 -25.98
N ALA A 76 15.93 13.55 -25.64
CA ALA A 76 15.58 13.89 -24.27
C ALA A 76 14.47 12.99 -23.75
N LEU A 77 13.42 12.75 -24.54
CA LEU A 77 12.30 11.91 -24.12
C LEU A 77 12.73 10.46 -23.91
N GLN A 78 13.59 9.92 -24.79
CA GLN A 78 14.16 8.58 -24.62
C GLN A 78 15.04 8.48 -23.36
N LEU A 79 15.98 9.41 -23.18
CA LEU A 79 16.92 9.41 -22.05
C LEU A 79 16.18 9.52 -20.71
N TYR A 80 15.29 10.49 -20.58
CA TYR A 80 14.57 10.73 -19.33
C TYR A 80 13.49 9.68 -19.07
N SER A 81 12.94 9.02 -20.11
CA SER A 81 12.10 7.84 -19.91
C SER A 81 12.89 6.67 -19.33
N ILE A 82 14.09 6.36 -19.84
CA ILE A 82 14.95 5.28 -19.31
C ILE A 82 15.35 5.57 -17.87
N LEU A 83 15.75 6.81 -17.56
CA LEU A 83 16.08 7.23 -16.19
C LEU A 83 14.89 7.06 -15.23
N THR A 84 13.69 7.43 -15.68
CA THR A 84 12.46 7.31 -14.89
C THR A 84 12.10 5.85 -14.60
N VAL A 85 12.23 4.96 -15.59
CA VAL A 85 12.02 3.52 -15.38
C VAL A 85 13.07 2.97 -14.40
N GLY A 86 14.33 3.40 -14.53
CA GLY A 86 15.39 3.04 -13.59
C GLY A 86 15.07 3.46 -12.16
N ASP A 87 14.57 4.67 -11.94
CA ASP A 87 14.16 5.17 -10.62
C ASP A 87 13.04 4.30 -10.00
N GLY A 88 12.05 3.90 -10.81
CA GLY A 88 10.99 2.99 -10.40
C GLY A 88 11.47 1.58 -10.05
N MET A 89 12.55 1.09 -10.68
CA MET A 89 13.15 -0.20 -10.34
C MET A 89 14.03 -0.10 -9.09
N VAL A 90 14.77 1.00 -8.92
CA VAL A 90 15.64 1.22 -7.76
C VAL A 90 14.82 1.39 -6.48
N SER A 91 13.67 2.06 -6.53
CA SER A 91 12.80 2.25 -5.37
C SER A 91 12.17 0.94 -4.85
N GLN A 92 12.01 -0.06 -5.72
CA GLN A 92 11.45 -1.37 -5.34
C GLN A 92 12.39 -2.22 -4.50
N VAL A 93 13.71 -2.09 -4.67
CA VAL A 93 14.71 -2.87 -3.92
C VAL A 93 14.59 -2.64 -2.40
N PRO A 94 14.66 -1.40 -1.88
CA PRO A 94 14.45 -1.14 -0.46
C PRO A 94 13.03 -1.48 0.01
N ALA A 95 12.00 -1.25 -0.81
CA ALA A 95 10.63 -1.60 -0.45
C ALA A 95 10.48 -3.11 -0.19
N LEU A 96 11.08 -3.95 -1.04
CA LEU A 96 11.08 -5.40 -0.89
C LEU A 96 11.85 -5.85 0.37
N LEU A 97 12.98 -5.23 0.68
CA LEU A 97 13.74 -5.50 1.91
C LEU A 97 12.92 -5.15 3.17
N ILE A 98 12.23 -4.01 3.17
CA ILE A 98 11.35 -3.60 4.27
C ILE A 98 10.19 -4.58 4.42
N ALA A 99 9.55 -4.98 3.32
CA ALA A 99 8.44 -5.93 3.32
C ALA A 99 8.84 -7.29 3.91
N ILE A 100 10.01 -7.82 3.51
CA ILE A 100 10.56 -9.07 4.07
C ILE A 100 10.83 -8.91 5.57
N THR A 101 11.46 -7.80 5.97
CA THR A 101 11.79 -7.53 7.37
C THR A 101 10.53 -7.42 8.23
N ALA A 102 9.51 -6.71 7.77
CA ALA A 102 8.22 -6.60 8.45
C ALA A 102 7.52 -7.97 8.58
N GLY A 103 7.57 -8.79 7.52
CA GLY A 103 7.04 -10.15 7.54
C GLY A 103 7.72 -11.05 8.58
N ILE A 104 9.05 -10.96 8.71
CA ILE A 104 9.83 -11.67 9.74
C ILE A 104 9.48 -11.18 11.15
N ILE A 105 9.23 -9.88 11.34
CA ILE A 105 8.88 -9.31 12.65
C ILE A 105 7.49 -9.79 13.09
N VAL A 106 6.48 -9.68 12.22
CA VAL A 106 5.10 -10.11 12.51
C VAL A 106 5.02 -11.58 12.91
N THR A 107 5.77 -12.44 12.20
CA THR A 107 5.77 -13.89 12.45
C THR A 107 6.54 -14.30 13.71
N ARG A 108 7.44 -13.45 14.25
CA ARG A 108 8.14 -13.71 15.51
C ARG A 108 7.43 -13.19 16.77
N VAL A 109 6.49 -12.26 16.61
CA VAL A 109 5.77 -11.63 17.73
C VAL A 109 4.35 -12.22 17.90
N SER A 110 3.92 -13.10 16.98
CA SER A 110 2.62 -13.80 17.04
C SER A 110 2.72 -15.14 17.76
#